data_AF-A0A428VVF0-F1
#
_entry.id   AF-A0A428VVF0-F1
#
_cell.length_a   1.000
_cell.length_b   1.000
_cell.length_c   1.000
_cell.angle_alpha   90.00
_cell.angle_beta   90.00
_cell.angle_gamma   90.00
#
_symmetry.space_group_name_H-M   'P 1'
#
loop_
_entity.id
_entity.type
_entity.pdbx_description
1 polymer ?
#
loop_
_entity_poly.entity_id
_entity_poly.type
_entity_poly.pdbx_seq_one_letter_code
_entity_poly.pdbx_strand_id
1 'polypeptide(L)'
;MMPRHIWVLLGWSPELGAAVTSVGVLGLDPEKPERFVEWIPREYAAGRIWRERLTGIDPAVLADRMGFWAETPIAPAARVDGAEGALGDVVRTQVDDLLGSAR
;
A
#
# COMPACT_ATOMS: atom_id res chain seq x y z
N MET A 1 19.25 8.37 7.97
CA MET A 1 17.89 8.58 7.46
C MET A 1 17.61 7.51 6.42
N MET A 2 17.07 6.37 6.86
CA MET A 2 16.48 5.40 5.94
C MET A 2 15.26 6.05 5.26
N PRO A 3 15.09 5.90 3.94
CA PRO A 3 13.99 6.54 3.23
C PRO A 3 12.66 5.94 3.68
N ARG A 4 11.65 6.80 3.91
CA ARG A 4 10.26 6.35 4.09
C ARG A 4 9.81 5.57 2.86
N HIS A 5 9.00 4.55 3.09
CA HIS A 5 8.50 3.70 2.02
C HIS A 5 7.00 3.89 1.86
N ILE A 6 6.59 4.35 0.68
CA ILE A 6 5.18 4.44 0.29
C ILE A 6 4.89 3.34 -0.73
N TRP A 7 3.79 2.64 -0.53
CA TRP A 7 3.39 1.48 -1.33
C TRP A 7 1.93 1.61 -1.75
N VAL A 8 1.66 1.50 -3.06
CA VAL A 8 0.32 1.24 -3.56
C VAL A 8 0.05 -0.26 -3.47
N LEU A 9 -0.98 -0.63 -2.72
CA LEU A 9 -1.41 -2.00 -2.55
C LEU A 9 -2.30 -2.40 -3.72
N LEU A 10 -1.99 -3.50 -4.39
CA LEU A 10 -2.74 -3.98 -5.55
C LEU A 10 -3.54 -5.24 -5.20
N GLY A 11 -4.75 -5.31 -5.73
CA GLY A 11 -5.67 -6.44 -5.63
C GLY A 11 -5.97 -7.02 -7.02
N TRP A 12 -6.48 -8.25 -7.02
CA TRP A 12 -6.86 -8.94 -8.26
C TRP A 12 -8.08 -8.29 -8.91
N SER A 13 -7.97 -7.97 -10.20
CA SER A 13 -9.08 -7.61 -11.07
C SER A 13 -9.55 -8.86 -11.84
N PRO A 14 -10.76 -9.37 -11.59
CA PRO A 14 -11.32 -10.46 -12.38
C PRO A 14 -11.51 -10.09 -13.85
N GLU A 15 -11.85 -8.83 -14.13
CA GLU A 15 -12.12 -8.31 -15.47
C GLU A 15 -10.86 -8.28 -16.34
N LEU A 16 -9.73 -7.91 -15.73
CA LEU A 16 -8.45 -7.80 -16.42
C LEU A 16 -7.56 -9.05 -16.25
N GLY A 17 -7.99 -10.01 -15.42
CA GLY A 17 -7.23 -11.23 -15.13
C GLY A 17 -5.85 -10.96 -14.54
N ALA A 18 -5.68 -9.85 -13.80
CA ALA A 18 -4.40 -9.40 -13.30
C ALA A 18 -4.54 -8.61 -11.99
N ALA A 19 -3.46 -8.53 -11.20
CA ALA A 19 -3.45 -7.78 -9.96
C ALA A 19 -3.08 -6.31 -10.17
N VAL A 20 -4.05 -5.53 -10.65
CA VAL A 20 -3.88 -4.14 -11.08
C VAL A 20 -4.82 -3.16 -10.38
N THR A 21 -5.81 -3.64 -9.63
CA THR A 21 -6.75 -2.78 -8.91
C THR A 21 -6.06 -2.19 -7.69
N SER A 22 -5.94 -0.87 -7.60
CA SER A 22 -5.46 -0.21 -6.37
C SER A 22 -6.48 -0.40 -5.26
N VAL A 23 -6.06 -0.94 -4.12
CA VAL A 23 -6.96 -1.24 -2.98
C VAL A 23 -6.67 -0.41 -1.73
N GLY A 24 -5.51 0.24 -1.70
CA GLY A 24 -5.08 1.11 -0.60
C GLY A 24 -3.65 1.58 -0.79
N VAL A 25 -3.21 2.46 0.10
CA VAL A 25 -1.83 2.95 0.15
C VAL A 25 -1.30 2.75 1.56
N LEU A 26 -0.09 2.20 1.66
CA LEU A 26 0.64 1.97 2.89
C LEU A 26 1.87 2.87 2.94
N GLY A 27 2.01 3.64 4.02
CA GLY A 27 3.22 4.33 4.40
C GLY A 27 3.92 3.62 5.54
N LEU A 28 5.24 3.48 5.43
CA LEU A 28 6.13 2.96 6.46
C LEU A 28 7.27 3.95 6.72
N ASP A 29 7.48 4.27 7.99
CA ASP A 29 8.72 4.87 8.46
C ASP A 29 9.57 3.72 9.07
N PRO A 30 10.77 3.43 8.57
CA PRO A 30 11.63 2.39 9.18
C PRO A 30 12.44 2.93 10.37
N GLU A 31 12.60 4.26 10.50
CA GLU A 31 13.34 4.87 11.61
C GLU A 31 12.46 5.11 12.84
N LYS A 32 11.15 5.25 12.61
CA LYS A 32 10.12 5.25 13.65
C LYS A 32 9.20 4.08 13.36
N PRO A 33 8.92 3.15 14.29
CA PRO A 33 8.07 1.97 14.03
C PRO A 33 6.59 2.36 13.86
N GLU A 34 6.32 3.19 12.89
CA GLU A 34 5.04 3.80 12.56
C GLU A 34 4.64 3.33 11.17
N ARG A 35 3.35 3.00 11.05
CA ARG A 35 2.73 2.68 9.78
C ARG A 35 1.44 3.47 9.65
N PHE A 36 1.11 3.85 8.43
CA PHE A 36 -0.16 4.46 8.11
C PHE A 36 -0.73 3.77 6.89
N VAL A 37 -2.00 3.37 6.94
CA VAL A 37 -2.67 2.74 5.80
C VAL A 37 -4.01 3.43 5.55
N GLU A 38 -4.23 3.82 4.30
CA GLU A 38 -5.49 4.38 3.84
C GLU A 38 -6.06 3.43 2.78
N TRP A 39 -7.31 2.99 2.98
CA TRP A 39 -7.96 2.01 2.10
C TRP A 39 -8.84 2.71 1.07
N ILE A 40 -8.84 2.22 -0.16
CA ILE A 40 -9.79 2.68 -1.17
C ILE A 40 -11.18 2.09 -0.84
N PRO A 41 -12.21 2.92 -0.54
CA PRO A 41 -13.45 2.42 0.06
C PRO A 41 -14.23 1.40 -0.78
N ARG A 42 -14.19 1.52 -2.10
CA ARG A 42 -14.96 0.65 -3.02
C ARG A 42 -14.31 -0.73 -3.22
N GLU A 43 -13.07 -0.90 -2.78
CA GLU A 43 -12.25 -2.09 -3.09
C GLU A 43 -12.09 -3.02 -1.88
N TYR A 44 -13.14 -3.15 -1.07
CA TYR A 44 -13.09 -3.98 0.14
C TYR A 44 -12.76 -5.45 -0.17
N ALA A 45 -13.43 -6.04 -1.16
CA ALA A 45 -13.23 -7.44 -1.54
C ALA A 45 -11.84 -7.67 -2.15
N ALA A 46 -11.43 -6.83 -3.10
CA ALA A 46 -10.11 -6.91 -3.74
C ALA A 46 -8.96 -6.71 -2.74
N GLY A 47 -9.17 -5.86 -1.71
CA GLY A 47 -8.17 -5.59 -0.68
C GLY A 47 -8.16 -6.56 0.50
N ARG A 48 -8.94 -7.64 0.48
CA ARG A 48 -9.04 -8.59 1.60
C ARG A 48 -7.68 -9.16 2.02
N ILE A 49 -6.89 -9.64 1.05
CA ILE A 49 -5.57 -10.25 1.31
C ILE A 49 -4.64 -9.26 2.00
N TRP A 50 -4.65 -7.99 1.59
CA TRP A 50 -3.84 -6.95 2.21
C TRP A 50 -4.27 -6.68 3.66
N ARG A 51 -5.57 -6.64 3.94
CA ARG A 51 -6.07 -6.49 5.33
C ARG A 51 -5.61 -7.64 6.22
N GLU A 52 -5.69 -8.87 5.72
CA GLU A 52 -5.21 -10.07 6.43
C GLU A 52 -3.70 -9.99 6.69
N ARG A 53 -2.88 -9.68 5.67
CA ARG A 53 -1.42 -9.51 5.79
C ARG A 53 -1.02 -8.44 6.81
N LEU A 54 -1.73 -7.31 6.84
CA LEU A 54 -1.43 -6.18 7.70
C LEU A 54 -2.01 -6.33 9.12
N THR A 55 -2.86 -7.32 9.37
CA THR A 55 -3.44 -7.52 10.70
C THR A 55 -2.39 -8.09 11.65
N GLY A 56 -2.15 -7.40 12.77
CA GLY A 56 -1.27 -7.89 13.84
C GLY A 56 0.23 -7.93 13.52
N ILE A 57 0.65 -7.47 12.34
CA ILE A 57 2.07 -7.41 11.98
C ILE A 57 2.77 -6.22 12.64
N ASP A 58 3.96 -6.47 13.16
CA ASP A 58 4.84 -5.44 13.70
C ASP A 58 5.38 -4.52 12.58
N PRO A 59 5.33 -3.18 12.74
CA PRO A 59 5.86 -2.24 11.73
C PRO A 59 7.32 -2.47 11.33
N ALA A 60 8.19 -2.90 12.24
CA ALA A 60 9.60 -3.19 11.94
C ALA A 60 9.76 -4.41 11.03
N VAL A 61 8.93 -5.44 11.24
CA VAL A 61 8.90 -6.64 10.40
C VAL A 61 8.19 -6.38 9.07
N LEU A 62 7.23 -5.45 9.06
CA LEU A 62 6.43 -5.12 7.89
C LEU A 62 7.29 -4.56 6.75
N ALA A 63 8.30 -3.75 7.03
CA ALA A 63 9.21 -3.21 6.00
C ALA A 63 9.89 -4.34 5.19
N ASP A 64 10.44 -5.34 5.87
CA ASP A 64 11.07 -6.50 5.24
C ASP A 64 10.06 -7.34 4.46
N ARG A 65 8.86 -7.54 5.03
CA ARG A 65 7.78 -8.32 4.39
C ARG A 65 7.24 -7.65 3.13
N MET A 66 7.19 -6.31 3.11
CA MET A 66 6.71 -5.57 1.94
C MET A 66 7.59 -5.82 0.71
N GLY A 67 8.91 -5.91 0.86
CA GLY A 67 9.80 -6.25 -0.25
C GLY A 67 9.49 -7.60 -0.88
N PHE A 68 9.11 -8.59 -0.06
CA PHE A 68 8.68 -9.90 -0.56
C PHE A 68 7.28 -9.85 -1.20
N TRP A 69 6.32 -9.21 -0.54
CA TRP A 69 4.93 -9.16 -1.03
C TRP A 69 4.76 -8.32 -2.29
N ALA A 70 5.59 -7.30 -2.48
CA ALA A 70 5.59 -6.46 -3.68
C ALA A 70 5.69 -7.27 -4.97
N GLU A 71 6.46 -8.36 -4.93
CA GLU A 71 6.73 -9.23 -6.08
C GLU A 71 5.77 -10.44 -6.18
N THR A 72 4.77 -10.53 -5.29
CA THR A 72 3.87 -11.68 -5.31
C THR A 72 2.83 -11.57 -6.42
N PRO A 73 2.54 -12.65 -7.17
CA PRO A 73 1.52 -12.63 -8.22
C PRO A 73 0.10 -12.44 -7.67
N ILE A 74 -0.09 -12.72 -6.38
CA ILE A 74 -1.35 -12.60 -5.67
C ILE A 74 -1.22 -11.44 -4.69
N ALA A 75 -1.82 -10.31 -5.06
CA ALA A 75 -1.77 -9.04 -4.34
C ALA A 75 -0.34 -8.45 -4.22
N PRO A 76 0.28 -8.01 -5.34
CA PRO A 76 1.54 -7.27 -5.35
C PRO A 76 1.36 -5.86 -4.77
N ALA A 77 2.47 -5.14 -4.68
CA ALA A 77 2.50 -3.73 -4.31
C ALA A 77 3.50 -2.98 -5.20
N ALA A 78 3.16 -1.74 -5.55
CA ALA A 78 4.03 -0.85 -6.30
C ALA A 78 4.64 0.20 -5.36
N ARG A 79 5.95 0.43 -5.48
CA ARG A 79 6.64 1.46 -4.69
C ARG A 79 6.38 2.84 -5.28
N VAL A 80 6.16 3.83 -4.41
CA VAL A 80 6.09 5.25 -4.77
C VAL A 80 7.37 5.93 -4.29
N ASP A 81 8.06 6.60 -5.22
CA ASP A 81 9.29 7.33 -4.96
C ASP A 81 9.03 8.82 -4.75
N GLY A 82 9.95 9.52 -4.08
CA GLY A 82 9.94 10.99 -3.99
C GLY A 82 8.90 11.60 -3.05
N ALA A 83 8.32 10.81 -2.15
CA ALA A 83 7.26 11.27 -1.27
C ALA A 83 7.83 11.98 -0.01
N GLU A 84 7.54 13.27 0.15
CA GLU A 84 8.01 14.10 1.27
C GLU A 84 6.85 14.65 2.11
N GLY A 85 7.07 14.85 3.41
CA GLY A 85 6.07 15.37 4.35
C GLY A 85 5.71 14.40 5.47
N ALA A 86 4.63 14.68 6.19
CA ALA A 86 4.13 13.80 7.25
C ALA A 86 3.56 12.51 6.63
N LEU A 87 3.85 11.35 7.24
CA LEU A 87 3.53 10.04 6.66
C LEU A 87 2.05 9.89 6.27
N GLY A 88 1.15 10.29 7.18
CA GLY A 88 -0.29 10.22 6.93
C GLY A 88 -0.76 11.14 5.80
N ASP A 89 -0.18 12.34 5.68
CA ASP A 89 -0.57 13.30 4.65
C ASP A 89 -0.12 12.82 3.28
N VAL A 90 1.12 12.34 3.19
CA VAL A 90 1.67 11.70 1.97
C VAL A 90 0.79 10.54 1.51
N VAL A 91 0.40 9.65 2.42
CA VAL A 91 -0.45 8.50 2.09
C VAL A 91 -1.82 8.95 1.58
N ARG A 92 -2.44 9.96 2.22
CA ARG A 92 -3.75 10.47 1.79
C ARG A 92 -3.68 11.16 0.42
N THR A 93 -2.67 12.00 0.19
CA THR A 93 -2.44 12.61 -1.13
C THR A 93 -2.30 11.52 -2.21
N GLN A 94 -1.55 10.45 -1.93
CA GLN A 94 -1.41 9.36 -2.88
C GLN A 94 -2.73 8.61 -3.15
N VAL A 95 -3.60 8.46 -2.15
CA VAL A 95 -4.94 7.92 -2.36
C VAL A 95 -5.79 8.85 -3.21
N ASP A 96 -5.76 10.16 -2.93
CA ASP A 96 -6.49 11.16 -3.71
C ASP A 96 -6.05 11.18 -5.18
N ASP A 97 -4.75 11.06 -5.46
CA ASP A 97 -4.20 10.97 -6.81
C ASP A 97 -4.69 9.72 -7.55
N LEU A 98 -4.74 8.56 -6.88
CA LEU A 98 -5.27 7.32 -7.44
C LEU A 98 -6.76 7.41 -7.75
N LEU A 99 -7.53 8.05 -6.86
CA LEU A 99 -8.97 8.27 -7.06
C LEU A 99 -9.26 9.30 -8.15
N GLY A 100 -8.42 10.33 -8.28
CA GLY A 100 -8.50 11.34 -9.32
C GLY A 100 -8.14 10.82 -10.71
N SER A 101 -7.17 9.90 -10.78
CA SER A 101 -6.70 9.28 -12.04
C SER A 101 -7.63 8.19 -12.58
N ALA A 102 -8.58 7.70 -11.77
CA ALA A 102 -9.56 6.69 -12.16
C ALA A 102 -10.84 7.26 -12.81
N ARG A 103 -10.88 8.57 -13.11
CA ARG A 103 -11.95 9.26 -13.83
C ARG A 103 -11.59 9.47 -15.29
#